data_AF-A0A945CVZ3-F1
#
_entry.id   AF-A0A945CVZ3-F1
#
_cell.length_a   1.000
_cell.length_b   1.000
_cell.length_c   1.000
_cell.angle_alpha   90.00
_cell.angle_beta   90.00
_cell.angle_gamma   90.00
#
_symmetry.space_group_name_H-M   'P 1'
#
loop_
_entity.id
_entity.type
_entity.pdbx_description
1 polymer ?
#
loop_
_entity_poly.entity_id
_entity_poly.type
_entity_poly.pdbx_seq_one_letter_code
_entity_poly.pdbx_strand_id
1 'polypeptide(L)'
;MKTENRYYDIYPRVVPADTRSTVTIHPRFEHVHFSPDKTYQAIVYPAERYRPPSGDAQKADLVLTDGKIEVTHLFSGEQEQVLEILDTSTAEPTVRFRTLLYSVREDLYGRLPLKGDVHMHSFRSDGRESPGFVAAACRQIGLDFMALTDHGQYAPSIASQEAFANVALDLLILRGEEVHPPGNPVHMVNFGGDFSVNELIARDEKAYLETVRREEAKLEDL
;
A
#
# COMPACT_ATOMS: atom_id res chain seq x y z
N MET A 1 -8.64 5.30 8.34
CA MET A 1 -8.87 4.20 9.32
C MET A 1 -9.66 4.76 10.48
N LYS A 2 -10.79 4.13 10.87
CA LYS A 2 -11.55 4.58 12.05
C LYS A 2 -10.71 4.42 13.32
N THR A 3 -10.89 5.33 14.27
CA THR A 3 -10.05 5.44 15.46
C THR A 3 -10.12 4.19 16.34
N GLU A 4 -11.28 3.54 16.40
CA GLU A 4 -11.50 2.33 17.21
C GLU A 4 -10.65 1.11 16.79
N ASN A 5 -10.24 1.02 15.51
CA ASN A 5 -9.47 -0.12 15.01
C ASN A 5 -8.05 -0.19 15.60
N ARG A 6 -7.56 0.90 16.20
CA ARG A 6 -6.26 0.94 16.87
C ARG A 6 -6.24 0.11 18.17
N TYR A 7 -7.42 -0.22 18.71
CA TYR A 7 -7.57 -0.95 19.96
C TYR A 7 -7.62 -2.47 19.80
N TYR A 8 -7.56 -3.00 18.57
CA TYR A 8 -7.65 -4.44 18.32
C TYR A 8 -6.53 -4.88 17.37
N ASP A 9 -5.87 -5.99 17.70
CA ASP A 9 -5.04 -6.74 16.77
C ASP A 9 -5.93 -7.73 16.01
N ILE A 10 -5.84 -7.74 14.69
CA ILE A 10 -6.71 -8.52 13.81
C ILE A 10 -5.82 -9.30 12.86
N TYR A 11 -5.89 -10.63 12.91
CA TYR A 11 -5.02 -11.50 12.12
C TYR A 11 -5.71 -12.82 11.71
N PRO A 12 -5.45 -13.31 10.49
CA PRO A 12 -4.76 -12.59 9.41
C PRO A 12 -5.66 -11.47 8.85
N ARG A 13 -5.04 -10.41 8.29
CA ARG A 13 -5.77 -9.35 7.55
C ARG A 13 -6.00 -9.70 6.08
N VAL A 14 -5.26 -10.69 5.58
CA VAL A 14 -5.37 -11.22 4.23
C VAL A 14 -5.73 -12.70 4.33
N VAL A 15 -6.81 -13.09 3.67
CA VAL A 15 -7.31 -14.48 3.63
C VAL A 15 -7.36 -14.95 2.18
N PRO A 16 -7.27 -16.27 1.92
CA PRO A 16 -7.49 -16.77 0.56
C PRO A 16 -8.95 -16.51 0.12
N ALA A 17 -9.12 -16.04 -1.11
CA ALA A 17 -10.43 -15.86 -1.73
C ALA A 17 -11.17 -17.19 -1.90
N ASP A 18 -12.50 -17.12 -1.87
CA ASP A 18 -13.42 -18.24 -2.07
C ASP A 18 -13.19 -19.42 -1.13
N THR A 19 -12.59 -19.15 0.03
CA THR A 19 -12.17 -20.15 1.01
C THR A 19 -12.74 -19.81 2.39
N ARG A 20 -13.20 -20.84 3.12
CA ARG A 20 -13.62 -20.66 4.51
C ARG A 20 -12.38 -20.46 5.38
N SER A 21 -12.25 -19.28 5.98
CA SER A 21 -11.08 -18.87 6.75
C SER A 21 -11.49 -18.34 8.12
N THR A 22 -10.58 -18.41 9.09
CA THR A 22 -10.78 -17.89 10.45
C THR A 22 -9.92 -16.66 10.67
N VAL A 23 -10.53 -15.58 11.15
CA VAL A 23 -9.87 -14.34 11.55
C VAL A 23 -10.00 -14.17 13.06
N THR A 24 -8.88 -13.91 13.72
CA THR A 24 -8.81 -13.67 15.17
C THR A 24 -8.76 -12.18 15.45
N ILE A 25 -9.53 -11.75 16.44
CA ILE A 25 -9.57 -10.38 16.95
C ILE A 25 -9.17 -10.42 18.43
N HIS A 26 -8.04 -9.77 18.74
CA HIS A 26 -7.51 -9.65 20.09
C HIS A 26 -7.60 -8.18 20.54
N PRO A 27 -8.35 -7.87 21.61
CA PRO A 27 -8.36 -6.52 22.18
C PRO A 27 -7.00 -6.16 22.81
N ARG A 28 -6.47 -4.98 22.51
CA ARG A 28 -5.14 -4.51 22.98
C ARG A 28 -5.18 -3.81 24.33
N PHE A 29 -6.36 -3.35 24.74
CA PHE A 29 -6.53 -2.51 25.92
C PHE A 29 -7.76 -2.93 26.72
N GLU A 30 -7.68 -2.79 28.04
CA GLU A 30 -8.69 -3.26 28.99
C GLU A 30 -10.12 -2.78 28.68
N HIS A 31 -10.27 -1.50 28.33
CA HIS A 31 -11.58 -0.88 28.04
C HIS A 31 -12.29 -1.45 26.80
N VAL A 32 -11.61 -2.24 25.96
CA VAL A 32 -12.19 -2.92 24.80
C VAL A 32 -12.25 -4.44 24.93
N HIS A 33 -11.86 -5.01 26.09
CA HIS A 33 -11.94 -6.45 26.33
C HIS A 33 -13.36 -7.00 26.06
N PHE A 34 -13.42 -8.21 25.51
CA PHE A 34 -14.67 -8.93 25.33
C PHE A 34 -15.07 -9.60 26.65
N SER A 35 -16.32 -9.39 27.07
CA SER A 35 -16.83 -10.00 28.30
C SER A 35 -17.50 -11.34 27.97
N PRO A 36 -17.25 -12.41 28.76
CA PRO A 36 -17.95 -13.69 28.59
C PRO A 36 -19.45 -13.60 28.90
N ASP A 37 -19.90 -12.57 29.63
CA ASP A 37 -21.31 -12.37 29.99
C ASP A 37 -22.12 -11.68 28.88
N LYS A 38 -21.46 -11.30 27.79
CA LYS A 38 -22.07 -10.59 26.65
C LYS A 38 -22.23 -11.50 25.45
N THR A 39 -23.20 -11.18 24.60
CA THR A 39 -23.39 -11.85 23.31
C THR A 39 -22.86 -10.97 22.17
N TYR A 40 -22.15 -11.61 21.25
CA TYR A 40 -21.54 -10.93 20.11
C TYR A 40 -21.97 -11.57 18.79
N GLN A 41 -22.03 -10.76 17.74
CA GLN A 41 -22.31 -11.21 16.38
C GLN A 41 -21.27 -10.63 15.42
N ALA A 42 -20.76 -11.46 14.52
CA ALA A 42 -19.96 -11.03 13.39
C ALA A 42 -20.81 -10.94 12.13
N ILE A 43 -20.64 -9.84 11.40
CA ILE A 43 -21.23 -9.63 10.08
C ILE A 43 -20.08 -9.39 9.10
N VAL A 44 -20.09 -10.13 7.99
CA VAL A 44 -19.15 -9.98 6.89
C VAL A 44 -19.89 -9.63 5.61
N TYR A 45 -19.35 -8.67 4.85
CA TYR A 45 -19.88 -8.33 3.53
C TYR A 45 -18.80 -7.73 2.61
N PRO A 46 -18.93 -7.93 1.28
CA PRO A 46 -18.02 -7.35 0.30
C PRO A 46 -18.06 -5.83 0.32
N ALA A 47 -16.89 -5.17 0.20
CA ALA A 47 -16.79 -3.71 0.19
C ALA A 47 -16.96 -3.09 -1.21
N GLU A 48 -16.58 -3.82 -2.27
CA GLU A 48 -16.63 -3.33 -3.65
C GLU A 48 -18.05 -3.34 -4.24
N ARG A 49 -18.92 -4.17 -3.68
CA ARG A 49 -20.35 -4.10 -3.99
C ARG A 49 -20.97 -3.05 -3.08
N TYR A 50 -21.69 -2.12 -3.70
CA TYR A 50 -22.55 -1.12 -3.05
C TYR A 50 -23.12 -1.67 -1.74
N ARG A 51 -23.04 -0.90 -0.64
CA ARG A 51 -23.48 -1.29 0.71
C ARG A 51 -24.78 -2.08 0.57
N PRO A 52 -24.76 -3.40 0.77
CA PRO A 52 -25.87 -4.19 0.33
C PRO A 52 -27.11 -3.75 1.12
N PRO A 53 -28.32 -3.81 0.53
CA PRO A 53 -29.53 -3.86 1.32
C PRO A 53 -29.31 -4.90 2.42
N SER A 54 -30.00 -4.78 3.56
CA SER A 54 -29.85 -5.63 4.77
C SER A 54 -29.76 -7.17 4.56
N GLY A 55 -29.95 -7.68 3.34
CA GLY A 55 -29.87 -9.08 2.94
C GLY A 55 -28.52 -9.64 2.47
N ASP A 56 -27.52 -8.87 1.99
CA ASP A 56 -26.21 -9.47 1.62
C ASP A 56 -25.16 -9.38 2.75
N ALA A 57 -25.52 -8.78 3.87
CA ALA A 57 -24.75 -8.85 5.11
C ALA A 57 -24.85 -10.27 5.68
N GLN A 58 -23.78 -11.04 5.59
CA GLN A 58 -23.79 -12.44 6.00
C GLN A 58 -23.32 -12.57 7.45
N LYS A 59 -24.11 -13.29 8.25
CA LYS A 59 -23.67 -13.69 9.60
C LYS A 59 -22.49 -14.65 9.45
N ALA A 60 -21.41 -14.35 10.14
CA ALA A 60 -20.27 -15.25 10.26
C ALA A 60 -20.35 -16.05 11.56
N ASP A 61 -19.74 -17.23 11.58
CA ASP A 61 -19.60 -18.00 12.81
C ASP A 61 -18.63 -17.27 13.72
N LEU A 62 -18.99 -17.12 14.99
CA LEU A 62 -18.20 -16.40 15.99
C LEU A 62 -18.04 -17.26 17.23
N VAL A 63 -16.80 -17.35 17.74
CA VAL A 63 -16.49 -17.97 19.03
C VAL A 63 -15.72 -16.97 19.87
N LEU A 64 -16.17 -16.76 21.12
CA LEU A 64 -15.40 -16.08 22.15
C LEU A 64 -14.62 -17.13 22.94
N THR A 65 -13.29 -17.05 22.92
CA THR A 65 -12.41 -17.98 23.64
C THR A 65 -11.22 -17.20 24.17
N ASP A 66 -10.82 -17.41 25.42
CA ASP A 66 -9.65 -16.75 26.04
C ASP A 66 -9.59 -15.21 25.85
N GLY A 67 -10.74 -14.52 25.90
CA GLY A 67 -10.82 -13.06 25.73
C GLY A 67 -10.60 -12.54 24.31
N LYS A 68 -10.47 -13.43 23.31
CA LYS A 68 -10.41 -13.11 21.88
C LYS A 68 -11.65 -13.62 21.15
N ILE A 69 -11.99 -12.95 20.06
CA ILE A 69 -13.05 -13.38 19.16
C ILE A 69 -12.44 -14.03 17.92
N GLU A 70 -12.86 -15.25 17.60
CA GLU A 70 -12.53 -15.94 16.36
C GLU A 70 -13.76 -15.94 15.45
N VAL A 71 -13.61 -15.41 14.25
CA VAL A 71 -14.66 -15.31 13.23
C VAL A 71 -14.32 -16.21 12.07
N THR A 72 -15.19 -17.18 11.77
CA THR A 72 -15.05 -18.07 10.62
C THR A 72 -16.09 -17.75 9.57
N HIS A 73 -15.65 -17.49 8.34
CA HIS A 73 -16.54 -17.13 7.24
C HIS A 73 -16.00 -17.58 5.88
N LEU A 74 -16.87 -17.73 4.88
CA LEU A 74 -16.48 -17.90 3.48
C LEU A 74 -16.27 -16.53 2.85
N PHE A 75 -15.02 -16.13 2.64
CA PHE A 75 -14.69 -14.83 2.08
C PHE A 75 -14.65 -14.89 0.54
N SER A 76 -15.79 -14.64 -0.10
CA SER A 76 -15.95 -14.84 -1.55
C SER A 76 -15.34 -13.71 -2.39
N GLY A 77 -14.70 -14.10 -3.50
CA GLY A 77 -14.07 -13.22 -4.48
C GLY A 77 -12.77 -12.57 -3.99
N GLU A 78 -12.00 -12.05 -4.94
CA GLU A 78 -10.85 -11.19 -4.64
C GLU A 78 -11.31 -9.75 -4.48
N GLN A 79 -11.29 -9.23 -3.25
CA GLN A 79 -11.76 -7.88 -2.91
C GLN A 79 -11.48 -7.52 -1.46
N GLU A 80 -11.75 -6.26 -1.11
CA GLU A 80 -11.95 -5.83 0.27
C GLU A 80 -13.22 -6.43 0.89
N GLN A 81 -13.09 -6.93 2.12
CA GLN A 81 -14.16 -7.50 2.93
C GLN A 81 -14.34 -6.65 4.18
N VAL A 82 -15.57 -6.24 4.46
CA VAL A 82 -15.91 -5.57 5.71
C VAL A 82 -16.23 -6.63 6.76
N LEU A 83 -15.60 -6.52 7.94
CA LEU A 83 -15.97 -7.28 9.14
C LEU A 83 -16.45 -6.32 10.22
N GLU A 84 -17.68 -6.52 10.69
CA GLU A 84 -18.30 -5.79 11.80
C GLU A 84 -18.54 -6.73 12.97
N ILE A 85 -18.15 -6.29 14.17
CA ILE A 85 -18.48 -6.96 15.42
C ILE A 85 -19.53 -6.13 16.16
N LEU A 86 -20.67 -6.77 16.45
CA LEU A 86 -21.79 -6.19 17.18
C LEU A 86 -21.83 -6.77 18.59
N ASP A 87 -22.15 -5.92 19.58
CA ASP A 87 -22.65 -6.35 20.89
C ASP A 87 -24.18 -6.42 20.80
N THR A 88 -24.70 -7.64 20.96
CA THR A 88 -26.13 -7.96 20.85
C THR A 88 -26.75 -8.30 22.20
N SER A 89 -26.11 -7.89 23.30
CA SER A 89 -26.58 -8.17 24.66
C SER A 89 -27.91 -7.46 24.97
N THR A 90 -28.26 -6.42 24.21
CA THR A 90 -29.49 -5.64 24.32
C THR A 90 -30.37 -5.79 23.08
N ALA A 91 -31.65 -5.43 23.20
CA ALA A 91 -32.60 -5.45 22.08
C ALA A 91 -32.17 -4.57 20.90
N GLU A 92 -31.40 -3.52 21.16
CA GLU A 92 -30.76 -2.68 20.16
C GLU A 92 -29.26 -3.04 20.08
N PRO A 93 -28.80 -3.71 19.00
CA PRO A 93 -27.39 -4.03 18.82
C PRO A 93 -26.53 -2.78 18.67
N THR A 94 -25.33 -2.81 19.24
CA THR A 94 -24.35 -1.72 19.09
C THR A 94 -23.10 -2.21 18.35
N VAL A 95 -22.58 -1.39 17.44
CA VAL A 95 -21.33 -1.71 16.73
C VAL A 95 -20.16 -1.49 17.68
N ARG A 96 -19.41 -2.56 17.99
CA ARG A 96 -18.19 -2.48 18.80
C ARG A 96 -17.04 -1.91 17.98
N PHE A 97 -16.87 -2.42 16.76
CA PHE A 97 -15.94 -1.87 15.77
C PHE A 97 -16.23 -2.44 14.38
N ARG A 98 -15.63 -1.80 13.37
CA ARG A 98 -15.65 -2.24 11.96
C ARG A 98 -14.25 -2.19 11.38
N THR A 99 -13.79 -3.29 10.79
CA THR A 99 -12.50 -3.37 10.10
C THR A 99 -12.65 -3.83 8.65
N LEU A 100 -11.58 -3.64 7.89
CA LEU A 100 -11.39 -4.21 6.55
C LEU A 100 -10.41 -5.38 6.64
N LEU A 101 -10.68 -6.39 5.83
CA LEU A 101 -9.84 -7.53 5.50
C LEU A 101 -9.74 -7.61 3.98
N TYR A 102 -8.77 -8.34 3.46
CA TYR A 102 -8.64 -8.59 2.02
C TYR A 102 -8.75 -10.08 1.76
N SER A 103 -9.66 -10.49 0.89
CA SER A 103 -9.63 -11.83 0.31
C SER A 103 -8.93 -11.75 -1.03
N VAL A 104 -7.90 -12.57 -1.25
CA VAL A 104 -7.07 -12.51 -2.47
C VAL A 104 -6.81 -13.90 -3.04
N ARG A 105 -6.60 -13.97 -4.36
CA ARG A 105 -6.25 -15.22 -5.05
C ARG A 105 -4.79 -15.60 -4.80
N GLU A 106 -4.45 -16.80 -5.25
CA GLU A 106 -3.16 -17.46 -5.00
C GLU A 106 -1.94 -16.65 -5.45
N ASP A 107 -2.06 -15.86 -6.52
CA ASP A 107 -0.99 -15.02 -7.04
C ASP A 107 -0.55 -13.93 -6.05
N LEU A 108 -1.50 -13.42 -5.26
CA LEU A 108 -1.27 -12.43 -4.21
C LEU A 108 -1.20 -13.04 -2.79
N TYR A 109 -1.83 -14.19 -2.55
CA TYR A 109 -1.83 -14.82 -1.23
C TYR A 109 -0.42 -15.25 -0.82
N GLY A 110 -0.01 -14.90 0.40
CA GLY A 110 1.35 -15.14 0.88
C GLY A 110 2.41 -14.18 0.33
N ARG A 111 2.03 -13.17 -0.47
CA ARG A 111 2.90 -12.05 -0.82
C ARG A 111 2.87 -11.00 0.29
N LEU A 112 3.99 -10.27 0.42
CA LEU A 112 4.07 -9.08 1.26
C LEU A 112 3.73 -7.86 0.40
N PRO A 113 2.58 -7.19 0.62
CA PRO A 113 2.30 -5.94 -0.07
C PRO A 113 3.24 -4.85 0.46
N LEU A 114 4.00 -4.23 -0.44
CA LEU A 114 4.85 -3.09 -0.13
C LEU A 114 4.23 -1.83 -0.75
N LYS A 115 4.14 -0.77 0.04
CA LYS A 115 3.64 0.54 -0.38
C LYS A 115 4.83 1.42 -0.72
N GLY A 116 4.90 1.93 -1.94
CA GLY A 116 5.94 2.87 -2.32
C GLY A 116 5.49 3.92 -3.30
N ASP A 117 6.33 4.93 -3.47
CA ASP A 117 6.16 6.00 -4.45
C ASP A 117 7.47 6.22 -5.19
N VAL A 118 7.42 6.11 -6.51
CA VAL A 118 8.61 6.10 -7.38
C VAL A 118 8.63 7.29 -8.33
N HIS A 119 7.73 8.26 -8.17
CA HIS A 119 7.69 9.43 -9.05
C HIS A 119 7.34 10.68 -8.24
N MET A 120 8.37 11.36 -7.76
CA MET A 120 8.25 12.52 -6.88
C MET A 120 9.42 13.47 -7.07
N HIS A 121 9.17 14.78 -6.95
CA HIS A 121 10.18 15.81 -7.21
C HIS A 121 10.52 16.60 -5.95
N SER A 122 11.74 17.13 -5.90
CA SER A 122 12.19 18.08 -4.87
C SER A 122 12.33 19.47 -5.46
N PHE A 123 12.75 20.45 -4.67
CA PHE A 123 13.08 21.79 -5.17
C PHE A 123 14.26 21.80 -6.17
N ARG A 124 14.96 20.67 -6.36
CA ARG A 124 16.07 20.57 -7.30
C ARG A 124 15.59 20.59 -8.75
N SER A 125 14.36 20.16 -9.04
CA SER A 125 13.65 20.49 -10.28
C SER A 125 12.52 21.50 -10.05
N ASP A 126 11.34 21.02 -9.69
CA ASP A 126 10.06 21.72 -9.72
C ASP A 126 9.15 21.37 -8.53
N GLY A 127 9.61 20.47 -7.65
CA GLY A 127 9.02 20.28 -6.33
C GLY A 127 9.31 21.46 -5.39
N ARG A 128 8.85 21.37 -4.14
CA ARG A 128 8.99 22.47 -3.16
C ARG A 128 9.93 22.14 -2.01
N GLU A 129 10.00 20.89 -1.62
CA GLU A 129 10.72 20.42 -0.44
C GLU A 129 12.12 19.90 -0.80
N SER A 130 13.02 19.78 0.19
CA SER A 130 14.38 19.26 -0.02
C SER A 130 14.37 17.73 -0.19
N PRO A 131 15.36 17.13 -0.88
CA PRO A 131 15.42 15.68 -1.05
C PRO A 131 15.26 14.87 0.25
N GLY A 132 16.01 15.25 1.30
CA GLY A 132 15.90 14.59 2.60
C GLY A 132 14.55 14.83 3.31
N PHE A 133 13.93 15.99 3.13
CA PHE A 133 12.59 16.25 3.65
C PHE A 133 11.55 15.35 2.99
N VAL A 134 11.63 15.20 1.67
CA VAL A 134 10.73 14.35 0.89
C VAL A 134 10.80 12.90 1.38
N ALA A 135 12.01 12.34 1.56
CA ALA A 135 12.17 11.00 2.15
C ALA A 135 11.65 10.91 3.59
N ALA A 136 11.85 11.93 4.42
CA ALA A 136 11.27 11.96 5.77
C ALA A 136 9.74 11.89 5.73
N ALA A 137 9.11 12.63 4.81
CA ALA A 137 7.66 12.64 4.62
C ALA A 137 7.15 11.27 4.13
N CYS A 138 7.83 10.63 3.17
CA CYS A 138 7.54 9.26 2.73
C CYS A 138 7.52 8.28 3.91
N ARG A 139 8.55 8.34 4.76
CA ARG A 139 8.63 7.52 5.97
C ARG A 139 7.48 7.81 6.93
N GLN A 140 7.16 9.09 7.15
CA GLN A 140 6.11 9.51 8.08
C GLN A 140 4.73 8.98 7.69
N ILE A 141 4.43 8.86 6.39
CA ILE A 141 3.15 8.33 5.88
C ILE A 141 3.16 6.80 5.71
N GLY A 142 4.23 6.13 6.15
CA GLY A 142 4.37 4.68 6.15
C GLY A 142 4.55 4.08 4.75
N LEU A 143 5.39 4.69 3.90
CA LEU A 143 5.91 3.99 2.72
C LEU A 143 7.02 3.02 3.13
N ASP A 144 7.09 1.88 2.46
CA ASP A 144 8.13 0.87 2.58
C ASP A 144 9.32 1.16 1.66
N PHE A 145 9.08 1.82 0.52
CA PHE A 145 10.13 2.25 -0.42
C PHE A 145 9.77 3.55 -1.15
N MET A 146 10.78 4.27 -1.63
CA MET A 146 10.59 5.46 -2.45
C MET A 146 11.73 5.69 -3.45
N ALA A 147 11.47 6.44 -4.53
CA ALA A 147 12.51 7.01 -5.39
C ALA A 147 12.20 8.49 -5.68
N LEU A 148 13.19 9.35 -5.49
CA LEU A 148 13.10 10.75 -5.91
C LEU A 148 13.56 10.83 -7.36
N THR A 149 12.78 11.48 -8.21
CA THR A 149 12.95 11.45 -9.67
C THR A 149 12.88 12.86 -10.25
N ASP A 150 13.67 13.80 -9.71
CA ASP A 150 13.71 15.17 -10.23
C ASP A 150 14.00 15.22 -11.75
N HIS A 151 13.37 16.16 -12.44
CA HIS A 151 13.52 16.38 -13.88
C HIS A 151 14.99 16.54 -14.28
N GLY A 152 15.49 15.64 -15.14
CA GLY A 152 16.82 15.72 -15.72
C GLY A 152 17.97 15.50 -14.73
N GLN A 153 17.68 15.14 -13.47
CA GLN A 153 18.66 15.19 -12.38
C GLN A 153 18.65 13.92 -11.52
N TYR A 154 19.78 13.22 -11.49
CA TYR A 154 19.98 12.02 -10.67
C TYR A 154 20.52 12.33 -9.27
N ALA A 155 21.36 13.35 -9.13
CA ALA A 155 22.00 13.73 -7.87
C ALA A 155 21.04 13.99 -6.68
N PRO A 156 19.83 14.54 -6.86
CA PRO A 156 18.88 14.72 -5.77
C PRO A 156 18.49 13.41 -5.07
N SER A 157 18.35 12.32 -5.82
CA SER A 157 18.02 11.00 -5.24
C SER A 157 19.15 10.43 -4.39
N ILE A 158 20.41 10.68 -4.77
CA ILE A 158 21.59 10.35 -3.94
C ILE A 158 21.55 11.18 -2.65
N ALA A 159 21.32 12.49 -2.75
CA ALA A 159 21.22 13.36 -1.57
C ALA A 159 20.09 12.94 -0.61
N SER A 160 18.99 12.40 -1.15
CA SER A 160 17.91 11.81 -0.36
C SER A 160 18.39 10.60 0.46
N GLN A 161 19.15 9.67 -0.15
CA GLN A 161 19.75 8.54 0.58
C GLN A 161 20.77 9.00 1.62
N GLU A 162 21.68 9.91 1.24
CA GLU A 162 22.76 10.40 2.10
C GLU A 162 22.25 11.10 3.36
N ALA A 163 21.11 11.80 3.26
CA ALA A 163 20.46 12.46 4.40
C ALA A 163 20.14 11.49 5.56
N PHE A 164 20.06 10.19 5.30
CA PHE A 164 19.76 9.15 6.29
C PHE A 164 20.82 8.04 6.39
N ALA A 165 22.01 8.22 5.80
CA ALA A 165 23.03 7.16 5.72
C ALA A 165 23.46 6.58 7.08
N ASN A 166 23.31 7.34 8.17
CA ASN A 166 23.68 6.94 9.53
C ASN A 166 22.48 6.66 10.44
N VAL A 167 21.28 6.44 9.85
CA VAL A 167 20.05 6.19 10.58
C VAL A 167 19.51 4.82 10.18
N ALA A 168 19.16 3.98 11.15
CA ALA A 168 18.43 2.74 10.88
C ALA A 168 17.01 3.10 10.40
N LEU A 169 16.69 2.77 9.15
CA LEU A 169 15.41 3.07 8.53
C LEU A 169 14.61 1.80 8.23
N ASP A 170 13.30 1.94 8.38
CA ASP A 170 12.23 1.06 7.90
C ASP A 170 11.70 1.50 6.52
N LEU A 171 12.42 2.40 5.83
CA LEU A 171 12.12 2.90 4.48
C LEU A 171 13.31 2.60 3.55
N LEU A 172 13.06 1.93 2.43
CA LEU A 172 14.05 1.75 1.36
C LEU A 172 14.06 2.97 0.44
N ILE A 173 15.10 3.80 0.55
CA ILE A 173 15.31 4.94 -0.35
C ILE A 173 16.10 4.45 -1.56
N LEU A 174 15.49 4.47 -2.73
CA LEU A 174 16.11 4.13 -4.02
C LEU A 174 16.57 5.39 -4.74
N ARG A 175 17.62 5.24 -5.56
CA ARG A 175 18.06 6.30 -6.48
C ARG A 175 17.11 6.39 -7.67
N GLY A 176 17.08 7.55 -8.30
CA GLY A 176 16.37 7.75 -9.54
C GLY A 176 16.47 9.16 -10.10
N GLU A 177 15.82 9.34 -11.25
CA GLU A 177 15.66 10.59 -11.98
C GLU A 177 14.46 10.45 -12.92
N GLU A 178 13.93 11.58 -13.38
CA GLU A 178 13.08 11.61 -14.57
C GLU A 178 13.94 11.99 -15.79
N VAL A 179 13.97 11.10 -16.77
CA VAL A 179 14.79 11.19 -17.98
C VAL A 179 14.10 12.06 -19.02
N HIS A 180 14.83 13.04 -19.54
CA HIS A 180 14.38 14.00 -20.56
C HIS A 180 15.24 13.84 -21.82
N PRO A 181 14.86 12.95 -22.75
CA PRO A 181 15.64 12.79 -23.96
C PRO A 181 15.49 13.99 -24.90
N PRO A 182 16.57 14.39 -25.60
CA PRO A 182 16.52 15.53 -26.51
C PRO A 182 15.55 15.30 -27.66
N GLY A 183 14.71 16.30 -27.94
CA GLY A 183 13.71 16.25 -29.01
C GLY A 183 12.55 15.29 -28.76
N ASN A 184 12.42 14.72 -27.56
CA ASN A 184 11.34 13.81 -27.20
C ASN A 184 10.51 14.40 -26.05
N PRO A 185 9.17 14.58 -26.22
CA PRO A 185 8.31 15.08 -25.15
C PRO A 185 7.98 14.01 -24.08
N VAL A 186 8.32 12.75 -24.31
CA VAL A 186 8.09 11.66 -23.35
C VAL A 186 9.17 11.68 -22.27
N HIS A 187 8.72 11.75 -21.02
CA HIS A 187 9.58 11.57 -19.87
C HIS A 187 9.54 10.11 -19.38
N MET A 188 10.67 9.61 -18.89
CA MET A 188 10.79 8.23 -18.41
C MET A 188 11.41 8.21 -17.02
N VAL A 189 10.82 7.45 -16.10
CA VAL A 189 11.40 7.26 -14.77
C VAL A 189 12.50 6.21 -14.83
N ASN A 190 13.71 6.59 -14.42
CA ASN A 190 14.79 5.65 -14.09
C ASN A 190 14.78 5.47 -12.57
N PHE A 191 14.13 4.43 -12.06
CA PHE A 191 14.10 4.11 -10.63
C PHE A 191 15.02 2.93 -10.33
N GLY A 192 15.79 3.01 -9.23
CA GLY A 192 16.71 1.95 -8.81
C GLY A 192 17.94 1.77 -9.70
N GLY A 193 18.10 2.57 -10.76
CA GLY A 193 19.30 2.57 -11.59
C GLY A 193 20.53 3.02 -10.80
N ASP A 194 21.70 2.54 -11.18
CA ASP A 194 23.01 2.82 -10.56
C ASP A 194 23.78 3.96 -11.23
N PHE A 195 23.26 4.49 -12.35
CA PHE A 195 23.78 5.65 -13.07
C PHE A 195 22.67 6.55 -13.62
N SER A 196 23.05 7.77 -14.02
CA SER A 196 22.14 8.71 -14.71
C SER A 196 22.10 8.44 -16.22
N VAL A 197 20.91 8.14 -16.73
CA VAL A 197 20.60 8.07 -18.16
C VAL A 197 20.67 9.46 -18.78
N ASN A 198 20.24 10.53 -18.08
CA ASN A 198 20.40 11.90 -18.58
C ASN A 198 21.88 12.25 -18.79
N GLU A 199 22.77 11.94 -17.83
CA GLU A 199 24.21 12.13 -18.01
C GLU A 199 24.78 11.25 -19.12
N LEU A 200 24.30 10.01 -19.26
CA LEU A 200 24.73 9.11 -20.33
C LEU A 200 24.39 9.69 -21.71
N ILE A 201 23.19 10.24 -21.87
CA ILE A 201 22.78 10.95 -23.09
C ILE A 201 23.65 12.20 -23.30
N ALA A 202 23.83 13.02 -22.26
CA ALA A 202 24.59 14.26 -22.35
C ALA A 202 26.08 14.05 -22.71
N ARG A 203 26.66 12.89 -22.36
CA ARG A 203 28.05 12.55 -22.71
C ARG A 203 28.27 12.37 -24.21
N ASP A 204 27.29 11.83 -24.94
CA ASP A 204 27.34 11.67 -26.39
C ASP A 204 25.95 11.78 -27.02
N GLU A 205 25.41 13.00 -26.99
CA GLU A 205 24.08 13.30 -27.50
C GLU A 205 23.95 12.94 -28.99
N LYS A 206 25.05 13.12 -29.74
CA LYS A 206 25.09 12.80 -31.17
C LYS A 206 24.90 11.30 -31.39
N ALA A 207 25.66 10.45 -30.69
CA ALA A 207 25.50 9.00 -30.81
C ALA A 207 24.13 8.52 -30.34
N TYR A 208 23.57 9.15 -29.30
CA TYR A 208 22.19 8.91 -28.87
C TYR A 208 21.20 9.20 -30.00
N LEU A 209 21.23 10.41 -30.58
CA LEU A 209 20.33 10.81 -31.66
C LEU A 209 20.50 9.95 -32.92
N GLU A 210 21.73 9.58 -33.28
CA GLU A 210 21.98 8.65 -34.40
C GLU A 210 21.39 7.27 -34.13
N THR A 211 21.47 6.79 -32.89
CA THR A 211 20.84 5.52 -32.49
C THR A 211 19.32 5.63 -32.54
N VAL A 212 18.72 6.70 -32.01
CA VAL A 212 17.27 6.95 -32.10
C VAL A 212 16.81 6.91 -33.54
N ARG A 213 17.41 7.67 -34.45
CA ARG A 213 17.05 7.67 -35.88
C ARG A 213 17.16 6.29 -36.52
N ARG A 214 18.19 5.51 -36.15
CA ARG A 214 18.38 4.15 -36.65
C ARG A 214 17.28 3.20 -36.16
N GLU A 215 16.83 3.34 -34.92
CA GLU A 215 15.73 2.53 -34.38
C GLU A 215 14.37 2.98 -34.93
N GLU A 216 14.14 4.29 -35.06
CA GLU A 216 12.93 4.86 -35.71
C GLU A 216 12.78 4.35 -37.15
N ALA A 217 13.87 4.29 -37.93
CA ALA A 217 13.84 3.79 -39.30
C ALA A 217 13.44 2.30 -39.44
N LYS A 218 13.38 1.54 -38.35
CA LYS A 218 12.90 0.14 -38.33
C LYS A 218 11.41 0.03 -38.05
N LEU A 219 10.79 1.10 -37.56
CA LEU A 219 9.36 1.13 -37.30
C LEU A 219 8.64 1.34 -38.62
N GLU A 220 7.61 0.55 -38.89
CA GLU A 220 6.66 0.84 -39.95
C GLU A 220 5.77 2.01 -39.49
N ASP A 221 5.36 2.89 -40.40
CA ASP A 221 4.37 3.93 -40.08
C ASP A 221 3.11 3.25 -39.49
N LEU A 222 2.77 3.62 -38.25
CA LEU A 222 1.58 3.14 -37.54
C LEU A 222 0.28 3.74 -38.11
#